data_AF-A0A7A7FXG9-F1
#
_entry.id   AF-A0A7A7FXG9-F1
#
_cell.length_a   1.000
_cell.length_b   1.000
_cell.length_c   1.000
_cell.angle_alpha   90.00
_cell.angle_beta   90.00
_cell.angle_gamma   90.00
#
_symmetry.space_group_name_H-M   'P 1'
#
loop_
_entity.id
_entity.type
_entity.pdbx_description
1 polymer ?
#
loop_
_entity_poly.entity_id
_entity_poly.type
_entity_poly.pdbx_seq_one_letter_code
_entity_poly.pdbx_strand_id
1 'polypeptide(L)'
;GQGSTGTEIAGNNAVVNQDGTLDVSGGGHGIDITGDSATVDNKGGMTVTDPDSIGILIDGDKAIVNNDGDNAISNGGTGTQINGDEATVNNNGNTTVDGQGSTGTEIAGNNAVVNQDGTLDVSGGGHGIDITGDSATVDNKGGMTVTDPDSIGILIDGDKAIVNNDGDNAISNGGTGTQINGDEATVNNNGNTTVDGQGSTGTEIAGNNVVVNQDGTLDVSGGGHGIDITGDSATVDNKGGMTVTDPDSIGILIDGDKAIVNNDGDNAISNGGTGTQVNGDEATVNNNGNTTVDGQGSTGTEIAGNNAVVNQDGTLDVSGGGHGIDITGDSATVDNKGGMTVTDPDSIGILIDGDKAIVNNDGDNAISNGGTGTQVNGDEATVNNNGKTTVDGQGSTGTEIAGNNAVVNQDGTL
;
A
#
# COMPACT_ATOMS: atom_id res chain seq x y z
N GLY A 1 -18.42 -29.26 -18.89
CA GLY A 1 -19.79 -28.96 -19.37
C GLY A 1 -20.70 -28.84 -18.16
N GLN A 2 -21.88 -28.23 -18.29
CA GLN A 2 -22.62 -27.76 -17.12
C GLN A 2 -23.03 -28.92 -16.20
N GLY A 3 -22.55 -28.89 -14.95
CA GLY A 3 -22.80 -29.94 -13.95
C GLY A 3 -22.05 -31.25 -14.19
N SER A 4 -21.04 -31.29 -15.06
CA SER A 4 -20.18 -32.47 -15.21
C SER A 4 -18.98 -32.39 -14.26
N THR A 5 -18.72 -33.46 -13.53
CA THR A 5 -17.55 -33.60 -12.66
C THR A 5 -16.57 -34.62 -13.23
N GLY A 6 -15.28 -34.27 -13.31
CA GLY A 6 -14.23 -35.17 -13.79
C GLY A 6 -13.93 -36.29 -12.79
N THR A 7 -13.53 -35.91 -11.57
CA THR A 7 -13.29 -36.80 -10.43
C THR A 7 -14.11 -36.35 -9.24
N GLU A 8 -14.95 -37.21 -8.67
CA GLU A 8 -15.77 -36.93 -7.48
C GLU A 8 -15.42 -37.91 -6.37
N ILE A 9 -15.11 -37.40 -5.17
CA ILE A 9 -14.78 -38.22 -3.99
C ILE A 9 -15.51 -37.71 -2.76
N ALA A 10 -16.18 -38.62 -2.04
CA ALA A 10 -16.74 -38.32 -0.73
C ALA A 10 -16.00 -39.11 0.36
N GLY A 11 -15.36 -38.40 1.30
CA GLY A 11 -14.71 -38.97 2.47
C GLY A 11 -13.46 -38.21 2.90
N ASN A 12 -13.22 -38.18 4.21
CA ASN A 12 -12.08 -37.49 4.81
C ASN A 12 -10.74 -38.13 4.38
N ASN A 13 -9.68 -37.32 4.32
CA ASN A 13 -8.33 -37.71 3.93
C ASN A 13 -8.25 -38.28 2.50
N ALA A 14 -9.12 -37.82 1.60
CA ALA A 14 -9.02 -38.15 0.18
C ALA A 14 -7.68 -37.65 -0.37
N VAL A 15 -7.05 -38.42 -1.27
CA VAL A 15 -5.81 -38.03 -1.94
C VAL A 15 -5.98 -38.19 -3.44
N VAL A 16 -5.77 -37.11 -4.20
CA VAL A 16 -5.81 -37.09 -5.67
C VAL A 16 -4.45 -36.67 -6.19
N ASN A 17 -3.90 -37.43 -7.14
CA ASN A 17 -2.68 -37.06 -7.86
C ASN A 17 -3.03 -36.83 -9.33
N GLN A 18 -2.90 -35.59 -9.79
CA GLN A 18 -3.20 -35.18 -11.16
C GLN A 18 -1.90 -34.82 -11.89
N ASP A 19 -1.33 -35.81 -12.60
CA ASP A 19 -0.08 -35.62 -13.35
C ASP A 19 -0.29 -35.06 -14.77
N GLY A 20 -1.51 -35.20 -15.31
CA GLY A 20 -1.87 -34.75 -16.66
C GLY A 20 -2.53 -33.38 -16.67
N THR A 21 -2.74 -32.80 -17.85
CA THR A 21 -3.45 -31.53 -17.98
C THR A 21 -4.90 -31.64 -17.52
N LEU A 22 -5.36 -30.66 -16.75
CA LEU A 22 -6.76 -30.52 -16.33
C LEU A 22 -7.40 -29.37 -17.12
N ASP A 23 -8.39 -29.67 -17.96
CA ASP A 23 -9.12 -28.69 -18.78
C ASP A 23 -10.60 -28.72 -18.39
N VAL A 24 -11.09 -27.61 -17.85
CA VAL A 24 -12.44 -27.48 -17.30
C VAL A 24 -13.14 -26.29 -17.94
N SER A 25 -14.33 -26.55 -18.49
CA SER A 25 -15.12 -25.53 -19.20
C SER A 25 -16.63 -25.75 -19.11
N GLY A 26 -17.39 -24.71 -19.46
CA GLY A 26 -18.84 -24.70 -19.55
C GLY A 26 -19.57 -25.07 -18.28
N GLY A 27 -19.10 -24.63 -17.10
CA GLY A 27 -19.76 -24.85 -15.80
C GLY A 27 -19.56 -26.25 -15.21
N GLY A 28 -18.42 -26.89 -15.49
CA GLY A 28 -18.08 -28.21 -14.95
C GLY A 28 -17.06 -28.13 -13.82
N HIS A 29 -16.90 -29.22 -13.05
CA HIS A 29 -15.87 -29.35 -12.02
C HIS A 29 -14.80 -30.35 -12.48
N GLY A 30 -13.52 -30.04 -12.28
CA GLY A 30 -12.42 -30.95 -12.59
C GLY A 30 -12.27 -32.05 -11.54
N ILE A 31 -11.86 -31.65 -10.35
CA ILE A 31 -11.76 -32.49 -9.14
C ILE A 31 -12.74 -31.92 -8.11
N ASP A 32 -13.58 -32.76 -7.53
CA ASP A 32 -14.61 -32.39 -6.55
C ASP A 32 -14.52 -33.35 -5.36
N ILE A 33 -14.24 -32.80 -4.18
CA ILE A 33 -14.05 -33.60 -2.97
C ILE A 33 -14.90 -33.04 -1.84
N THR A 34 -15.71 -33.90 -1.21
CA THR A 34 -16.37 -33.59 0.06
C THR A 34 -15.73 -34.39 1.19
N GLY A 35 -15.11 -33.72 2.15
CA GLY A 35 -14.56 -34.30 3.36
C GLY A 35 -13.27 -33.63 3.85
N ASP A 36 -13.07 -33.63 5.16
CA ASP A 36 -11.94 -32.94 5.80
C ASP A 36 -10.59 -33.55 5.43
N SER A 37 -9.54 -32.73 5.50
CA SER A 37 -8.15 -33.11 5.30
C SER A 37 -7.86 -33.72 3.93
N ALA A 38 -8.62 -33.35 2.90
CA ALA A 38 -8.34 -33.76 1.53
C ALA A 38 -6.98 -33.22 1.05
N THR A 39 -6.31 -33.95 0.17
CA THR A 39 -5.07 -33.52 -0.47
C THR A 39 -5.16 -33.69 -1.98
N VAL A 40 -4.89 -32.63 -2.74
CA VAL A 40 -4.81 -32.67 -4.20
C VAL A 40 -3.42 -32.23 -4.64
N ASP A 41 -2.69 -33.15 -5.26
CA ASP A 41 -1.39 -32.87 -5.89
C ASP A 41 -1.58 -32.70 -7.40
N ASN A 42 -1.68 -31.45 -7.86
CA ASN A 42 -1.82 -31.09 -9.28
C ASN A 42 -0.46 -30.73 -9.90
N LYS A 43 0.16 -31.70 -10.57
CA LYS A 43 1.45 -31.52 -11.26
C LYS A 43 1.32 -31.15 -12.72
N GLY A 44 0.17 -31.46 -13.32
CA GLY A 44 -0.13 -31.03 -14.68
C GLY A 44 -0.60 -29.58 -14.72
N GLY A 45 -0.52 -28.96 -15.89
CA GLY A 45 -1.10 -27.63 -16.10
C GLY A 45 -2.62 -27.67 -15.99
N MET A 46 -3.21 -26.60 -15.46
CA MET A 46 -4.64 -26.43 -15.32
C MET A 46 -5.14 -25.31 -16.23
N THR A 47 -6.25 -25.54 -16.92
CA THR A 47 -6.98 -24.52 -17.67
C THR A 47 -8.44 -24.55 -17.24
N VAL A 48 -8.95 -23.43 -16.76
CA VAL A 48 -10.35 -23.29 -16.36
C VAL A 48 -10.96 -22.10 -17.09
N THR A 49 -12.09 -22.31 -17.77
CA THR A 49 -12.76 -21.24 -18.50
C THR A 49 -14.28 -21.33 -18.42
N ASP A 50 -14.95 -20.22 -18.71
CA ASP A 50 -16.40 -20.01 -18.58
C ASP A 50 -16.91 -19.93 -17.13
N PRO A 51 -18.04 -19.22 -16.90
CA PRO A 51 -18.67 -19.14 -15.58
C PRO A 51 -19.03 -20.51 -14.99
N ASP A 52 -19.01 -20.59 -13.66
CA ASP A 52 -19.31 -21.77 -12.85
C ASP A 52 -18.35 -22.96 -13.07
N SER A 53 -17.30 -22.79 -13.88
CA SER A 53 -16.28 -23.83 -14.06
C SER A 53 -15.28 -23.80 -12.92
N ILE A 54 -15.04 -24.94 -12.27
CA ILE A 54 -14.09 -25.05 -11.15
C ILE A 54 -13.05 -26.13 -11.46
N GLY A 55 -11.76 -25.78 -11.40
CA GLY A 55 -10.68 -26.74 -11.58
C GLY A 55 -10.66 -27.78 -10.46
N ILE A 56 -10.47 -27.31 -9.23
CA ILE A 56 -10.44 -28.12 -8.01
C ILE A 56 -11.44 -27.52 -7.02
N LEU A 57 -12.44 -28.29 -6.59
CA LEU A 57 -13.40 -27.95 -5.54
C LEU A 57 -13.20 -28.89 -4.36
N ILE A 58 -13.05 -28.32 -3.15
CA ILE A 58 -13.00 -29.10 -1.91
C ILE A 58 -13.94 -28.49 -0.87
N ASP A 59 -14.91 -29.27 -0.41
CA ASP A 59 -15.75 -28.97 0.75
C ASP A 59 -15.24 -29.73 1.97
N GLY A 60 -14.44 -29.09 2.82
CA GLY A 60 -13.89 -29.70 4.03
C GLY A 60 -12.74 -28.92 4.64
N ASP A 61 -12.65 -28.97 5.98
CA ASP A 61 -11.59 -28.28 6.73
C ASP A 61 -10.21 -28.92 6.48
N LYS A 62 -9.14 -28.14 6.67
CA LYS A 62 -7.73 -28.58 6.61
C LYS A 62 -7.34 -29.19 5.25
N ALA A 63 -8.03 -28.82 4.18
CA ALA A 63 -7.70 -29.24 2.83
C ALA A 63 -6.31 -28.73 2.41
N ILE A 64 -5.61 -29.50 1.59
CA ILE A 64 -4.30 -29.14 1.05
C ILE A 64 -4.34 -29.28 -0.47
N VAL A 65 -4.04 -28.21 -1.21
CA VAL A 65 -3.91 -28.24 -2.67
C VAL A 65 -2.50 -27.81 -3.05
N ASN A 66 -1.81 -28.62 -3.84
CA ASN A 66 -0.48 -28.33 -4.39
C ASN A 66 -0.60 -28.18 -5.91
N ASN A 67 -0.54 -26.95 -6.40
CA ASN A 67 -0.54 -26.61 -7.83
C ASN A 67 0.91 -26.41 -8.31
N ASP A 68 1.57 -27.50 -8.70
CA ASP A 68 2.93 -27.48 -9.26
C ASP A 68 2.95 -27.11 -10.75
N GLY A 69 1.86 -27.38 -11.47
CA GLY A 69 1.71 -27.00 -12.87
C GLY A 69 1.23 -25.55 -13.05
N ASP A 70 1.46 -25.00 -14.24
CA ASP A 70 0.95 -23.67 -14.60
C ASP A 70 -0.58 -23.68 -14.71
N ASN A 71 -1.22 -22.63 -14.19
CA ASN A 71 -2.67 -22.46 -14.14
C ASN A 71 -3.07 -21.27 -15.01
N ALA A 72 -4.02 -21.48 -15.93
CA ALA A 72 -4.62 -20.44 -16.75
C ALA A 72 -6.13 -20.42 -16.51
N ILE A 73 -6.63 -19.35 -15.90
CA ILE A 73 -8.03 -19.18 -15.54
C ILE A 73 -8.59 -18.00 -16.33
N SER A 74 -9.77 -18.16 -16.94
CA SER A 74 -10.36 -17.08 -17.74
C SER A 74 -11.87 -17.09 -17.84
N ASN A 75 -12.45 -15.97 -18.29
CA ASN A 75 -13.87 -15.84 -18.66
C ASN A 75 -14.85 -16.29 -17.54
N GLY A 76 -14.53 -16.05 -16.27
CA GLY A 76 -15.39 -16.34 -15.13
C GLY A 76 -15.17 -17.71 -14.47
N GLY A 77 -14.10 -18.43 -14.83
CA GLY A 77 -13.75 -19.70 -14.19
C GLY A 77 -13.04 -19.52 -12.84
N THR A 78 -13.05 -20.57 -12.01
CA THR A 78 -12.29 -20.63 -10.74
C THR A 78 -11.26 -21.76 -10.80
N GLY A 79 -9.98 -21.45 -10.54
CA GLY A 79 -8.90 -22.45 -10.54
C GLY A 79 -9.07 -23.46 -9.41
N THR A 80 -8.85 -23.01 -8.17
CA THR A 80 -9.03 -23.79 -6.94
C THR A 80 -10.07 -23.11 -6.06
N GLN A 81 -11.08 -23.84 -5.59
CA GLN A 81 -12.06 -23.39 -4.61
C GLN A 81 -12.07 -24.32 -3.40
N ILE A 82 -11.97 -23.77 -2.20
CA ILE A 82 -12.05 -24.53 -0.95
C ILE A 82 -13.05 -23.89 0.01
N ASN A 83 -14.01 -24.68 0.47
CA ASN A 83 -14.94 -24.30 1.53
C ASN A 83 -14.57 -25.06 2.81
N GLY A 84 -13.80 -24.44 3.70
CA GLY A 84 -13.33 -25.07 4.93
C GLY A 84 -12.25 -24.27 5.66
N ASP A 85 -12.24 -24.37 6.98
CA ASP A 85 -11.26 -23.71 7.84
C ASP A 85 -9.87 -24.37 7.71
N GLU A 86 -8.82 -23.60 7.99
CA GLU A 86 -7.42 -24.07 8.01
C GLU A 86 -6.95 -24.70 6.66
N ALA A 87 -7.55 -24.30 5.54
CA ALA A 87 -7.12 -24.75 4.21
C ALA A 87 -5.72 -24.23 3.85
N THR A 88 -4.95 -25.03 3.11
CA THR A 88 -3.64 -24.64 2.59
C THR A 88 -3.60 -24.82 1.07
N VAL A 89 -3.25 -23.78 0.33
CA VAL A 89 -3.01 -23.85 -1.12
C VAL A 89 -1.57 -23.45 -1.42
N ASN A 90 -0.85 -24.28 -2.16
CA ASN A 90 0.52 -24.03 -2.60
C ASN A 90 0.54 -23.90 -4.12
N ASN A 91 0.69 -22.67 -4.61
CA ASN A 91 0.77 -22.35 -6.03
C ASN A 91 2.25 -22.20 -6.42
N ASN A 92 2.87 -23.33 -6.75
CA ASN A 92 4.27 -23.41 -7.13
C ASN A 92 4.47 -23.12 -8.62
N GLY A 93 3.48 -23.46 -9.45
CA GLY A 93 3.42 -23.10 -10.86
C GLY A 93 2.93 -21.67 -11.09
N ASN A 94 3.14 -21.15 -12.30
CA ASN A 94 2.66 -19.82 -12.63
C ASN A 94 1.13 -19.80 -12.68
N THR A 95 0.51 -18.71 -12.23
CA THR A 95 -0.94 -18.55 -12.25
C THR A 95 -1.30 -17.29 -13.03
N THR A 96 -2.06 -17.45 -14.10
CA THR A 96 -2.62 -16.36 -14.90
C THR A 96 -4.14 -16.36 -14.74
N VAL A 97 -4.70 -15.22 -14.37
CA VAL A 97 -6.14 -15.01 -14.19
C VAL A 97 -6.59 -13.85 -15.06
N ASP A 98 -7.41 -14.13 -16.08
CA ASP A 98 -7.83 -13.10 -17.04
C ASP A 98 -9.35 -13.04 -17.24
N GLY A 99 -9.93 -11.86 -17.01
CA GLY A 99 -11.30 -11.55 -17.34
C GLY A 99 -12.26 -11.60 -16.16
N GLN A 100 -13.31 -10.79 -16.26
CA GLN A 100 -14.24 -10.51 -15.18
C GLN A 100 -14.79 -11.77 -14.51
N GLY A 101 -14.71 -11.79 -13.17
CA GLY A 101 -15.23 -12.87 -12.33
C GLY A 101 -14.40 -14.16 -12.38
N SER A 102 -13.23 -14.13 -13.00
CA SER A 102 -12.28 -15.25 -12.94
C SER A 102 -11.53 -15.18 -11.62
N THR A 103 -11.33 -16.32 -10.95
CA THR A 103 -10.60 -16.40 -9.69
C THR A 103 -9.53 -17.49 -9.74
N GLY A 104 -8.28 -17.18 -9.41
CA GLY A 104 -7.20 -18.16 -9.39
C GLY A 104 -7.36 -19.16 -8.24
N THR A 105 -7.34 -18.65 -7.02
CA THR A 105 -7.57 -19.41 -5.78
C THR A 105 -8.64 -18.72 -4.94
N GLU A 106 -9.72 -19.44 -4.61
CA GLU A 106 -10.82 -18.97 -3.78
C GLU A 106 -10.92 -19.83 -2.52
N ILE A 107 -10.94 -19.22 -1.34
CA ILE A 107 -11.08 -19.93 -0.07
C ILE A 107 -12.12 -19.24 0.81
N ALA A 108 -13.15 -19.99 1.21
CA ALA A 108 -14.09 -19.58 2.25
C ALA A 108 -13.80 -20.37 3.54
N GLY A 109 -13.07 -19.75 4.47
CA GLY A 109 -12.66 -20.38 5.73
C GLY A 109 -11.62 -19.58 6.49
N ASN A 110 -11.67 -19.69 7.82
CA ASN A 110 -10.74 -18.99 8.72
C ASN A 110 -9.38 -19.67 8.74
N ASN A 111 -8.33 -18.90 9.05
CA ASN A 111 -6.95 -19.39 9.15
C ASN A 111 -6.44 -20.08 7.87
N ALA A 112 -6.97 -19.67 6.71
CA ALA A 112 -6.50 -20.14 5.41
C ALA A 112 -5.05 -19.72 5.19
N VAL A 113 -4.27 -20.54 4.49
CA VAL A 113 -2.88 -20.25 4.13
C VAL A 113 -2.71 -20.44 2.63
N VAL A 114 -2.24 -19.41 1.93
CA VAL A 114 -1.88 -19.50 0.51
C VAL A 114 -0.40 -19.18 0.35
N ASN A 115 0.35 -20.11 -0.23
CA ASN A 115 1.74 -19.91 -0.61
C ASN A 115 1.81 -19.73 -2.13
N GLN A 116 2.16 -18.53 -2.58
CA GLN A 116 2.31 -18.20 -3.99
C GLN A 116 3.80 -18.10 -4.33
N ASP A 117 4.39 -19.22 -4.76
CA ASP A 117 5.81 -19.29 -5.13
C ASP A 117 6.01 -19.02 -6.63
N GLY A 118 5.07 -19.43 -7.49
CA GLY A 118 5.07 -19.12 -8.91
C GLY A 118 4.57 -17.70 -9.19
N THR A 119 4.81 -17.17 -10.40
CA THR A 119 4.34 -15.82 -10.75
C THR A 119 2.82 -15.73 -10.73
N LEU A 120 2.27 -14.60 -10.29
CA LEU A 120 0.83 -14.31 -10.31
C LEU A 120 0.55 -13.15 -11.27
N ASP A 121 -0.18 -13.40 -12.35
CA ASP A 121 -0.55 -12.40 -13.37
C ASP A 121 -2.08 -12.29 -13.44
N VAL A 122 -2.61 -11.09 -13.18
CA VAL A 122 -4.06 -10.85 -13.04
C VAL A 122 -4.50 -9.68 -13.91
N SER A 123 -5.51 -9.91 -14.76
CA SER A 123 -6.03 -8.91 -15.70
C SER A 123 -7.53 -8.99 -15.93
N GLY A 124 -8.09 -7.98 -16.60
CA GLY A 124 -9.46 -7.99 -17.10
C GLY A 124 -10.57 -8.04 -16.04
N GLY A 125 -10.30 -7.65 -14.80
CA GLY A 125 -11.26 -7.70 -13.67
C GLY A 125 -11.32 -9.06 -12.97
N GLY A 126 -10.25 -9.85 -13.04
CA GLY A 126 -10.11 -11.12 -12.32
C GLY A 126 -9.48 -10.94 -10.93
N HIS A 127 -9.61 -11.95 -10.07
CA HIS A 127 -8.98 -12.03 -8.75
C HIS A 127 -7.92 -13.14 -8.74
N GLY A 128 -6.70 -12.83 -8.31
CA GLY A 128 -5.62 -13.83 -8.21
C GLY A 128 -5.88 -14.82 -7.07
N ILE A 129 -5.82 -14.31 -5.85
CA ILE A 129 -6.13 -15.00 -4.59
C ILE A 129 -7.29 -14.26 -3.93
N ASP A 130 -8.34 -14.98 -3.57
CA ASP A 130 -9.56 -14.44 -2.95
C ASP A 130 -9.89 -15.28 -1.71
N ILE A 131 -9.87 -14.66 -0.53
CA ILE A 131 -10.11 -15.36 0.73
C ILE A 131 -11.16 -14.63 1.54
N THR A 132 -12.22 -15.33 1.90
CA THR A 132 -13.18 -14.88 2.93
C THR A 132 -12.94 -15.68 4.21
N GLY A 133 -12.45 -15.02 5.26
CA GLY A 133 -12.22 -15.63 6.56
C GLY A 133 -11.17 -14.91 7.40
N ASP A 134 -11.34 -14.94 8.72
CA ASP A 134 -10.43 -14.27 9.64
C ASP A 134 -9.07 -14.97 9.71
N SER A 135 -8.03 -14.19 10.00
CA SER A 135 -6.66 -14.67 10.24
C SER A 135 -6.06 -15.45 9.07
N ALA A 136 -6.46 -15.14 7.85
CA ALA A 136 -5.85 -15.68 6.64
C ALA A 136 -4.39 -15.21 6.49
N THR A 137 -3.54 -16.07 5.94
CA THR A 137 -2.14 -15.75 5.63
C THR A 137 -1.87 -15.99 4.15
N VAL A 138 -1.32 -15.00 3.46
CA VAL A 138 -0.83 -15.14 2.08
C VAL A 138 0.66 -14.85 2.03
N ASP A 139 1.45 -15.85 1.65
CA ASP A 139 2.89 -15.75 1.43
C ASP A 139 3.18 -15.68 -0.07
N ASN A 140 3.31 -14.46 -0.62
CA ASN A 140 3.60 -14.22 -2.03
C ASN A 140 5.10 -14.02 -2.28
N LYS A 141 5.79 -15.10 -2.63
CA LYS A 141 7.21 -15.08 -3.03
C LYS A 141 7.41 -14.90 -4.53
N GLY A 142 6.41 -15.29 -5.34
CA GLY A 142 6.39 -15.06 -6.77
C GLY A 142 6.22 -13.58 -7.10
N GLY A 143 6.73 -13.16 -8.26
CA GLY A 143 6.42 -11.82 -8.75
C GLY A 143 4.93 -11.71 -9.08
N MET A 144 4.34 -10.55 -8.76
CA MET A 144 2.93 -10.26 -9.03
C MET A 144 2.82 -9.17 -10.10
N THR A 145 1.92 -9.36 -11.05
CA THR A 145 1.51 -8.33 -12.02
C THR A 145 0.00 -8.21 -11.98
N VAL A 146 -0.51 -7.00 -11.78
CA VAL A 146 -1.95 -6.72 -11.80
C VAL A 146 -2.21 -5.56 -12.75
N THR A 147 -3.07 -5.77 -13.74
CA THR A 147 -3.44 -4.75 -14.72
C THR A 147 -4.94 -4.69 -14.93
N ASP A 148 -5.40 -3.52 -15.38
CA ASP A 148 -6.78 -3.21 -15.73
C ASP A 148 -7.69 -2.95 -14.53
N PRO A 149 -8.78 -2.17 -14.71
CA PRO A 149 -9.74 -1.90 -13.65
C PRO A 149 -10.37 -3.17 -13.09
N ASP A 150 -10.73 -3.11 -11.80
CA ASP A 150 -11.36 -4.19 -11.03
C ASP A 150 -10.50 -5.46 -10.87
N SER A 151 -9.28 -5.50 -11.42
CA SER A 151 -8.35 -6.63 -11.22
C SER A 151 -7.71 -6.54 -9.84
N ILE A 152 -7.70 -7.64 -9.09
CA ILE A 152 -7.10 -7.71 -7.75
C ILE A 152 -6.12 -8.88 -7.66
N GLY A 153 -4.88 -8.62 -7.26
CA GLY A 153 -3.87 -9.67 -7.06
C GLY A 153 -4.23 -10.57 -5.88
N ILE A 154 -4.35 -9.98 -4.70
CA ILE A 154 -4.72 -10.64 -3.45
C ILE A 154 -5.89 -9.89 -2.84
N LEU A 155 -7.02 -10.56 -2.60
CA LEU A 155 -8.19 -10.07 -1.89
C LEU A 155 -8.40 -10.89 -0.62
N ILE A 156 -8.55 -10.23 0.52
CA ILE A 156 -8.91 -10.88 1.78
C ILE A 156 -10.02 -10.10 2.47
N ASP A 157 -11.16 -10.77 2.68
CA ASP A 157 -12.26 -10.30 3.53
C ASP A 157 -12.19 -11.02 4.88
N GLY A 158 -11.57 -10.39 5.88
CA GLY A 158 -11.40 -10.97 7.22
C GLY A 158 -10.43 -10.22 8.12
N ASP A 159 -10.71 -10.24 9.42
CA ASP A 159 -9.87 -9.56 10.41
C ASP A 159 -8.53 -10.28 10.59
N LYS A 160 -7.48 -9.55 10.98
CA LYS A 160 -6.14 -10.10 11.31
C LYS A 160 -5.46 -10.83 10.16
N ALA A 161 -5.83 -10.50 8.92
CA ALA A 161 -5.14 -11.02 7.74
C ALA A 161 -3.65 -10.67 7.78
N ILE A 162 -2.80 -11.58 7.28
CA ILE A 162 -1.37 -11.38 7.14
C ILE A 162 -0.99 -11.60 5.67
N VAL A 163 -0.42 -10.60 5.01
CA VAL A 163 0.09 -10.74 3.64
C VAL A 163 1.59 -10.45 3.65
N ASN A 164 2.38 -11.38 3.12
CA ASN A 164 3.83 -11.25 2.95
C ASN A 164 4.15 -11.21 1.46
N ASN A 165 4.41 -10.02 0.92
CA ASN A 165 4.81 -9.80 -0.46
C ASN A 165 6.33 -9.75 -0.56
N ASP A 166 6.96 -10.92 -0.68
CA ASP A 166 8.40 -11.09 -0.90
C ASP A 166 8.81 -10.89 -2.36
N GLY A 167 7.90 -11.20 -3.31
CA GLY A 167 8.11 -10.97 -4.73
C GLY A 167 7.94 -9.50 -5.14
N ASP A 168 8.56 -9.13 -6.27
CA ASP A 168 8.35 -7.81 -6.87
C ASP A 168 6.91 -7.72 -7.44
N ASN A 169 6.25 -6.58 -7.22
CA ASN A 169 4.88 -6.31 -7.63
C ASN A 169 4.84 -5.17 -8.65
N ALA A 170 4.13 -5.37 -9.76
CA ALA A 170 3.88 -4.36 -10.78
C ALA A 170 2.37 -4.19 -10.97
N ILE A 171 1.85 -3.01 -10.61
CA ILE A 171 0.43 -2.70 -10.66
C ILE A 171 0.22 -1.57 -11.67
N SER A 172 -0.74 -1.73 -12.59
CA SER A 172 -0.99 -0.71 -13.60
C SER A 172 -2.44 -0.63 -14.11
N ASN A 173 -2.75 0.45 -14.83
CA ASN A 173 -4.01 0.64 -15.55
C ASN A 173 -5.29 0.45 -14.71
N GLY A 174 -5.27 0.79 -13.42
CA GLY A 174 -6.43 0.68 -12.53
C GLY A 174 -6.52 -0.63 -11.73
N GLY A 175 -5.48 -1.47 -11.76
CA GLY A 175 -5.43 -2.69 -10.97
C GLY A 175 -5.12 -2.43 -9.49
N THR A 176 -5.41 -3.40 -8.62
CA THR A 176 -5.06 -3.38 -7.19
C THR A 176 -4.18 -4.56 -6.83
N GLY A 177 -3.00 -4.32 -6.25
CA GLY A 177 -2.07 -5.38 -5.88
C GLY A 177 -2.61 -6.27 -4.75
N THR A 178 -2.68 -5.71 -3.55
CA THR A 178 -3.26 -6.35 -2.35
C THR A 178 -4.42 -5.52 -1.84
N GLN A 179 -5.58 -6.13 -1.61
CA GLN A 179 -6.77 -5.53 -1.00
C GLN A 179 -7.17 -6.34 0.24
N ILE A 180 -7.39 -5.67 1.37
CA ILE A 180 -7.86 -6.30 2.62
C ILE A 180 -9.01 -5.51 3.22
N ASN A 181 -10.12 -6.18 3.51
CA ASN A 181 -11.24 -5.65 4.26
C ASN A 181 -11.28 -6.34 5.64
N GLY A 182 -10.69 -5.71 6.65
CA GLY A 182 -10.60 -6.28 8.00
C GLY A 182 -9.72 -5.48 8.96
N ASP A 183 -10.09 -5.50 10.24
CA ASP A 183 -9.34 -4.84 11.31
C ASP A 183 -8.05 -5.63 11.65
N GLU A 184 -7.05 -4.96 12.21
CA GLU A 184 -5.79 -5.57 12.70
C GLU A 184 -4.99 -6.32 11.61
N ALA A 185 -5.20 -6.00 10.33
CA ALA A 185 -4.44 -6.59 9.23
C ALA A 185 -2.96 -6.19 9.28
N THR A 186 -2.08 -7.09 8.83
CA THR A 186 -0.64 -6.84 8.68
C THR A 186 -0.20 -7.14 7.25
N VAL A 187 0.39 -6.16 6.56
CA VAL A 187 0.98 -6.34 5.23
C VAL A 187 2.48 -6.08 5.29
N ASN A 188 3.28 -7.02 4.79
CA ASN A 188 4.74 -6.92 4.71
C ASN A 188 5.15 -6.91 3.24
N ASN A 189 5.47 -5.73 2.72
CA ASN A 189 5.94 -5.51 1.36
C ASN A 189 7.47 -5.51 1.34
N ASN A 190 8.04 -6.71 1.25
CA ASN A 190 9.48 -6.94 1.27
C ASN A 190 10.10 -6.82 -0.13
N GLY A 191 9.35 -7.20 -1.17
CA GLY A 191 9.69 -7.00 -2.57
C GLY A 191 9.43 -5.57 -3.05
N ASN A 192 9.99 -5.20 -4.21
CA ASN A 192 9.76 -3.88 -4.76
C ASN A 192 8.32 -3.78 -5.26
N THR A 193 7.69 -2.61 -5.09
CA THR A 193 6.33 -2.36 -5.56
C THR A 193 6.35 -1.15 -6.48
N THR A 194 5.91 -1.36 -7.72
CA THR A 194 5.71 -0.30 -8.71
C THR A 194 4.22 -0.15 -8.99
N VAL A 195 3.70 1.07 -8.85
CA VAL A 195 2.30 1.42 -9.11
C VAL A 195 2.26 2.51 -10.16
N ASP A 196 1.72 2.22 -11.34
CA ASP A 196 1.66 3.19 -12.44
C ASP A 196 0.24 3.35 -13.00
N GLY A 197 -0.20 4.60 -13.11
CA GLY A 197 -1.43 4.97 -13.79
C GLY A 197 -2.63 5.17 -12.87
N GLN A 198 -3.57 5.95 -13.37
CA GLN A 198 -4.73 6.43 -12.61
C GLN A 198 -5.57 5.28 -12.08
N GLY A 199 -5.88 5.34 -10.77
CA GLY A 199 -6.71 4.35 -10.08
C GLY A 199 -6.00 3.03 -9.80
N SER A 200 -4.71 2.91 -10.12
CA SER A 200 -3.89 1.78 -9.69
C SER A 200 -3.55 1.94 -8.21
N THR A 201 -3.65 0.86 -7.43
CA THR A 201 -3.30 0.86 -6.00
C THR A 201 -2.40 -0.32 -5.66
N GLY A 202 -1.27 -0.07 -4.99
CA GLY A 202 -0.34 -1.13 -4.59
C GLY A 202 -0.92 -2.00 -3.46
N THR A 203 -1.21 -1.37 -2.32
CA THR A 203 -1.82 -1.98 -1.14
C THR A 203 -3.01 -1.14 -0.69
N GLU A 204 -4.21 -1.70 -0.70
CA GLU A 204 -5.45 -1.07 -0.25
C GLU A 204 -6.00 -1.80 0.98
N ILE A 205 -6.29 -1.08 2.07
CA ILE A 205 -6.81 -1.70 3.29
C ILE A 205 -7.95 -0.86 3.88
N ALA A 206 -9.10 -1.49 4.10
CA ALA A 206 -10.20 -0.95 4.87
C ALA A 206 -10.27 -1.65 6.23
N GLY A 207 -9.78 -0.99 7.28
CA GLY A 207 -9.71 -1.55 8.63
C GLY A 207 -8.93 -0.69 9.63
N ASN A 208 -9.25 -0.84 10.91
CA ASN A 208 -8.59 -0.12 12.00
C ASN A 208 -7.38 -0.89 12.54
N ASN A 209 -6.44 -0.17 13.15
CA ASN A 209 -5.23 -0.74 13.78
C ASN A 209 -4.38 -1.60 12.81
N VAL A 210 -4.41 -1.24 11.53
CA VAL A 210 -3.65 -1.90 10.47
C VAL A 210 -2.16 -1.59 10.62
N VAL A 211 -1.31 -2.54 10.24
CA VAL A 211 0.14 -2.35 10.15
C VAL A 211 0.63 -2.68 8.74
N VAL A 212 1.28 -1.73 8.07
CA VAL A 212 1.97 -1.97 6.79
C VAL A 212 3.46 -1.75 6.98
N ASN A 213 4.26 -2.77 6.69
CA ASN A 213 5.71 -2.69 6.65
C ASN A 213 6.17 -2.63 5.18
N GLN A 214 6.71 -1.51 4.76
CA GLN A 214 7.26 -1.32 3.42
C GLN A 214 8.79 -1.38 3.52
N ASP A 215 9.37 -2.56 3.30
CA ASP A 215 10.81 -2.78 3.35
C ASP A 215 11.45 -2.72 1.94
N GLY A 216 10.72 -3.15 0.91
CA GLY A 216 11.11 -3.00 -0.50
C GLY A 216 10.89 -1.59 -1.03
N THR A 217 11.44 -1.25 -2.20
CA THR A 217 11.24 0.10 -2.77
C THR A 217 9.78 0.30 -3.19
N LEU A 218 9.25 1.50 -2.98
CA LEU A 218 7.92 1.90 -3.44
C LEU A 218 8.05 2.98 -4.53
N ASP A 219 7.63 2.68 -5.75
CA ASP A 219 7.67 3.61 -6.89
C ASP A 219 6.25 3.85 -7.41
N VAL A 220 5.79 5.12 -7.38
CA VAL A 220 4.40 5.48 -7.67
C VAL A 220 4.34 6.60 -8.70
N SER A 221 3.59 6.39 -9.78
CA SER A 221 3.45 7.33 -10.90
C SER A 221 2.06 7.34 -11.54
N GLY A 222 1.84 8.32 -12.44
CA GLY A 222 0.65 8.34 -13.30
C GLY A 222 -0.70 8.52 -12.60
N GLY A 223 -0.74 9.02 -11.37
CA GLY A 223 -1.97 9.18 -10.57
C GLY A 223 -2.37 7.92 -9.80
N GLY A 224 -1.44 7.01 -9.53
CA GLY A 224 -1.65 5.82 -8.70
C GLY A 224 -1.38 6.06 -7.21
N HIS A 225 -1.84 5.15 -6.36
CA HIS A 225 -1.58 5.16 -4.92
C HIS A 225 -0.69 3.98 -4.50
N GLY A 226 0.36 4.22 -3.74
CA GLY A 226 1.25 3.15 -3.25
C GLY A 226 0.58 2.31 -2.17
N ILE A 227 0.39 2.93 -1.00
CA ILE A 227 -0.32 2.38 0.15
C ILE A 227 -1.52 3.27 0.41
N ASP A 228 -2.72 2.70 0.46
CA ASP A 228 -3.99 3.40 0.68
C ASP A 228 -4.75 2.70 1.82
N ILE A 229 -4.98 3.41 2.93
CA ILE A 229 -5.60 2.85 4.12
C ILE A 229 -6.77 3.72 4.55
N THR A 230 -7.94 3.12 4.69
CA THR A 230 -9.09 3.72 5.37
C THR A 230 -9.30 3.04 6.72
N GLY A 231 -9.06 3.78 7.81
CA GLY A 231 -9.30 3.30 9.17
C GLY A 231 -8.41 3.97 10.22
N ASP A 232 -8.90 4.00 11.46
CA ASP A 232 -8.23 4.68 12.55
C ASP A 232 -7.01 3.90 13.05
N SER A 233 -6.03 4.63 13.58
CA SER A 233 -4.84 4.08 14.25
C SER A 233 -3.99 3.17 13.36
N ALA A 234 -4.02 3.37 12.04
CA ALA A 234 -3.13 2.70 11.11
C ALA A 234 -1.67 3.06 11.38
N THR A 235 -0.77 2.10 11.19
CA THR A 235 0.69 2.29 11.27
C THR A 235 1.34 1.88 9.96
N VAL A 236 2.13 2.76 9.36
CA VAL A 236 2.94 2.46 8.17
C VAL A 236 4.42 2.66 8.50
N ASP A 237 5.19 1.58 8.44
CA ASP A 237 6.64 1.57 8.62
C ASP A 237 7.32 1.47 7.24
N ASN A 238 7.67 2.62 6.66
CA ASN A 238 8.34 2.73 5.37
C ASN A 238 9.86 2.79 5.53
N LYS A 239 10.50 1.62 5.51
CA LYS A 239 11.97 1.47 5.55
C LYS A 239 12.61 1.45 4.16
N GLY A 240 11.86 1.03 3.15
CA GLY A 240 12.26 1.07 1.76
C GLY A 240 12.33 2.50 1.22
N GLY A 241 13.11 2.71 0.16
CA GLY A 241 13.09 3.99 -0.54
C GLY A 241 11.76 4.21 -1.25
N MET A 242 11.23 5.43 -1.20
CA MET A 242 9.98 5.81 -1.86
C MET A 242 10.23 6.83 -2.96
N THR A 243 9.70 6.60 -4.16
CA THR A 243 9.67 7.58 -5.24
C THR A 243 8.22 7.84 -5.64
N VAL A 244 7.82 9.11 -5.69
CA VAL A 244 6.48 9.51 -6.14
C VAL A 244 6.62 10.58 -7.21
N THR A 245 6.06 10.36 -8.39
CA THR A 245 6.08 11.31 -9.50
C THR A 245 4.71 11.50 -10.10
N ASP A 246 4.52 12.65 -10.74
CA ASP A 246 3.34 13.06 -11.50
C ASP A 246 2.16 13.50 -10.61
N PRO A 247 1.27 14.35 -11.15
CA PRO A 247 0.10 14.81 -10.42
C PRO A 247 -0.81 13.67 -9.99
N ASP A 248 -1.49 13.87 -8.85
CA ASP A 248 -2.43 12.93 -8.24
C ASP A 248 -1.80 11.61 -7.75
N SER A 249 -0.49 11.39 -7.95
CA SER A 249 0.21 10.22 -7.40
C SER A 249 0.47 10.40 -5.91
N ILE A 250 0.16 9.39 -5.11
CA ILE A 250 0.38 9.40 -3.65
C ILE A 250 1.16 8.16 -3.23
N GLY A 251 2.26 8.35 -2.50
CA GLY A 251 3.05 7.23 -1.96
C GLY A 251 2.30 6.48 -0.86
N ILE A 252 1.94 7.22 0.19
CA ILE A 252 1.19 6.70 1.35
C ILE A 252 -0.02 7.62 1.58
N LEU A 253 -1.22 7.07 1.51
CA LEU A 253 -2.48 7.71 1.85
C LEU A 253 -3.11 7.01 3.06
N ILE A 254 -3.50 7.78 4.08
CA ILE A 254 -4.27 7.26 5.22
C ILE A 254 -5.45 8.18 5.52
N ASP A 255 -6.66 7.64 5.40
CA ASP A 255 -7.91 8.26 5.84
C ASP A 255 -8.31 7.66 7.20
N GLY A 256 -7.90 8.31 8.29
CA GLY A 256 -8.19 7.85 9.66
C GLY A 256 -7.46 8.62 10.75
N ASP A 257 -8.09 8.70 11.92
CA ASP A 257 -7.52 9.41 13.07
C ASP A 257 -6.36 8.62 13.69
N LYS A 258 -5.40 9.33 14.30
CA LYS A 258 -4.26 8.75 15.04
C LYS A 258 -3.35 7.85 14.20
N ALA A 259 -3.32 8.06 12.89
CA ALA A 259 -2.38 7.39 12.02
C ALA A 259 -0.93 7.66 12.44
N ILE A 260 -0.06 6.65 12.28
CA ILE A 260 1.38 6.76 12.53
C ILE A 260 2.11 6.36 11.25
N VAL A 261 2.90 7.26 10.68
CA VAL A 261 3.75 6.95 9.51
C VAL A 261 5.21 7.13 9.90
N ASN A 262 6.04 6.10 9.72
CA ASN A 262 7.47 6.13 9.96
C ASN A 262 8.21 6.00 8.61
N ASN A 263 8.69 7.12 8.08
CA ASN A 263 9.48 7.21 6.87
C ASN A 263 10.98 7.11 7.21
N ASP A 264 11.46 5.87 7.38
CA ASP A 264 12.88 5.56 7.61
C ASP A 264 13.71 5.55 6.32
N GLY A 265 13.09 5.18 5.20
CA GLY A 265 13.71 5.21 3.88
C GLY A 265 13.85 6.62 3.30
N ASP A 266 14.73 6.75 2.30
CA ASP A 266 14.86 8.00 1.54
C ASP A 266 13.67 8.16 0.58
N ASN A 267 13.10 9.37 0.55
CA ASN A 267 11.92 9.72 -0.24
C ASN A 267 12.28 10.76 -1.30
N ALA A 268 11.88 10.51 -2.55
CA ALA A 268 12.02 11.44 -3.67
C ALA A 268 10.65 11.72 -4.28
N ILE A 269 10.17 12.95 -4.16
CA ILE A 269 8.87 13.39 -4.62
C ILE A 269 9.06 14.42 -5.73
N SER A 270 8.40 14.24 -6.88
CA SER A 270 8.55 15.17 -8.00
C SER A 270 7.32 15.34 -8.89
N ASN A 271 7.35 16.37 -9.74
CA ASN A 271 6.38 16.60 -10.81
C ASN A 271 4.90 16.63 -10.37
N GLY A 272 4.61 17.06 -9.14
CA GLY A 272 3.25 17.16 -8.62
C GLY A 272 2.77 15.98 -7.77
N GLY A 273 3.63 15.02 -7.45
CA GLY A 273 3.28 13.91 -6.56
C GLY A 273 3.26 14.28 -5.08
N THR A 274 2.63 13.45 -4.25
CA THR A 274 2.62 13.58 -2.79
C THR A 274 3.25 12.35 -2.14
N GLY A 275 4.25 12.55 -1.27
CA GLY A 275 4.94 11.45 -0.58
C GLY A 275 4.03 10.73 0.43
N THR A 276 3.67 11.44 1.49
CA THR A 276 2.76 10.96 2.54
C THR A 276 1.59 11.92 2.69
N GLN A 277 0.37 11.42 2.63
CA GLN A 277 -0.86 12.16 2.90
C GLN A 277 -1.65 11.47 4.03
N VAL A 278 -2.07 12.24 5.03
CA VAL A 278 -2.93 11.75 6.12
C VAL A 278 -4.12 12.67 6.32
N ASN A 279 -5.33 12.11 6.24
CA ASN A 279 -6.58 12.80 6.53
C ASN A 279 -7.15 12.27 7.85
N GLY A 280 -6.83 12.93 8.96
CA GLY A 280 -7.24 12.50 10.30
C GLY A 280 -6.62 13.32 11.43
N ASP A 281 -7.36 13.46 12.53
CA ASP A 281 -6.89 14.15 13.73
C ASP A 281 -5.81 13.32 14.45
N GLU A 282 -4.93 13.98 15.19
CA GLU A 282 -3.88 13.35 16.02
C GLU A 282 -2.89 12.46 15.22
N ALA A 283 -2.77 12.68 13.91
CA ALA A 283 -1.79 11.99 13.07
C ALA A 283 -0.35 12.29 13.52
N THR A 284 0.53 11.28 13.44
CA THR A 284 1.97 11.41 13.69
C THR A 284 2.75 10.93 12.48
N VAL A 285 3.58 11.80 11.89
CA VAL A 285 4.49 11.43 10.78
C VAL A 285 5.93 11.64 11.23
N ASN A 286 6.75 10.59 11.14
CA ASN A 286 8.17 10.61 11.49
C ASN A 286 9.00 10.44 10.22
N ASN A 287 9.62 11.53 9.76
CA ASN A 287 10.48 11.56 8.59
C ASN A 287 11.95 11.42 9.05
N ASN A 288 12.40 10.18 9.16
CA ASN A 288 13.72 9.82 9.65
C ASN A 288 14.76 9.73 8.52
N GLY A 289 14.33 9.30 7.32
CA GLY A 289 15.13 9.28 6.10
C GLY A 289 15.22 10.64 5.41
N ASN A 290 16.06 10.76 4.38
CA ASN A 290 16.14 12.00 3.59
C ASN A 290 14.86 12.15 2.76
N THR A 291 14.26 13.34 2.77
CA THR A 291 13.11 13.68 1.92
C THR A 291 13.50 14.79 0.96
N THR A 292 13.40 14.52 -0.34
CA THR A 292 13.60 15.49 -1.41
C THR A 292 12.28 15.74 -2.13
N VAL A 293 11.88 17.00 -2.23
CA VAL A 293 10.65 17.44 -2.89
C VAL A 293 11.00 18.44 -3.97
N ASP A 294 10.77 18.09 -5.23
CA ASP A 294 11.11 18.94 -6.37
C ASP A 294 9.91 19.17 -7.32
N GLY A 295 9.72 20.43 -7.71
CA GLY A 295 8.75 20.79 -8.73
C GLY A 295 7.40 21.23 -8.18
N GLN A 296 6.69 21.99 -9.02
CA GLN A 296 5.45 22.66 -8.64
C GLN A 296 4.36 21.65 -8.29
N GLY A 297 3.72 21.87 -7.14
CA GLY A 297 2.63 21.02 -6.64
C GLY A 297 3.09 19.71 -6.02
N SER A 298 4.40 19.45 -5.97
CA SER A 298 4.94 18.31 -5.24
C SER A 298 4.88 18.58 -3.73
N THR A 299 4.46 17.59 -2.93
CA THR A 299 4.40 17.70 -1.48
C THR A 299 5.08 16.51 -0.80
N GLY A 300 5.98 16.75 0.15
CA GLY A 300 6.65 15.67 0.89
C GLY A 300 5.71 14.98 1.88
N THR A 301 5.19 15.75 2.83
CA THR A 301 4.22 15.31 3.83
C THR A 301 3.04 16.28 3.86
N GLU A 302 1.83 15.78 3.65
CA GLU A 302 0.57 16.51 3.72
C GLU A 302 -0.30 15.93 4.84
N ILE A 303 -0.83 16.78 5.72
CA ILE A 303 -1.76 16.35 6.77
C ILE A 303 -2.95 17.28 6.85
N ALA A 304 -4.16 16.72 6.74
CA ALA A 304 -5.41 17.40 7.03
C ALA A 304 -6.01 16.86 8.34
N GLY A 305 -5.75 17.56 9.45
CA GLY A 305 -6.18 17.12 10.78
C GLY A 305 -5.62 17.96 11.91
N ASN A 306 -6.38 18.08 13.00
CA ASN A 306 -5.97 18.83 14.19
C ASN A 306 -4.98 18.02 15.02
N ASN A 307 -4.14 18.72 15.78
CA ASN A 307 -3.15 18.13 16.68
C ASN A 307 -2.17 17.19 15.96
N ALA A 308 -1.95 17.39 14.66
CA ALA A 308 -0.95 16.65 13.90
C ALA A 308 0.45 16.87 14.48
N VAL A 309 1.28 15.84 14.47
CA VAL A 309 2.68 15.90 14.88
C VAL A 309 3.56 15.43 13.73
N VAL A 310 4.51 16.26 13.30
CA VAL A 310 5.52 15.86 12.32
C VAL A 310 6.91 15.96 12.97
N ASN A 311 7.64 14.86 12.99
CA ASN A 311 9.04 14.82 13.40
C ASN A 311 9.92 14.70 12.16
N GLN A 312 10.64 15.77 11.82
CA GLN A 312 11.59 15.78 10.72
C GLN A 312 13.00 15.60 11.30
N ASP A 313 13.46 14.36 11.39
CA ASP A 313 14.78 14.01 11.90
C ASP A 313 15.81 13.84 10.77
N GLY A 314 15.38 13.35 9.61
CA GLY A 314 16.16 13.28 8.37
C GLY A 314 16.28 14.64 7.67
N THR A 315 17.12 14.71 6.63
CA THR A 315 17.24 15.94 5.84
C THR A 315 15.99 16.20 5.01
N LEU A 316 15.61 17.47 4.86
CA LEU A 316 14.50 17.93 4.03
C LEU A 316 15.05 18.90 2.97
N ASP A 317 14.95 18.54 1.68
CA ASP A 317 15.37 19.39 0.56
C ASP A 317 14.16 19.70 -0.32
N VAL A 318 13.85 20.99 -0.50
CA VAL A 318 12.65 21.46 -1.19
C VAL A 318 13.01 22.46 -2.28
N SER A 319 12.60 22.19 -3.52
CA SER A 319 12.89 23.01 -4.70
C SER A 319 11.75 23.08 -5.71
N GLY A 320 11.90 23.94 -6.71
CA GLY A 320 11.02 23.96 -7.89
C GLY A 320 9.56 24.34 -7.63
N GLY A 321 9.24 24.97 -6.50
CA GLY A 321 7.87 25.33 -6.11
C GLY A 321 7.10 24.23 -5.37
N GLY A 322 7.81 23.24 -4.80
CA GLY A 322 7.23 22.19 -3.96
C GLY A 322 7.08 22.59 -2.48
N HIS A 323 6.31 21.81 -1.73
CA HIS A 323 6.11 21.95 -0.29
C HIS A 323 6.75 20.76 0.46
N GLY A 324 7.58 21.01 1.47
CA GLY A 324 8.18 19.95 2.26
C GLY A 324 7.16 19.28 3.18
N ILE A 325 6.72 20.03 4.18
CA ILE A 325 5.68 19.65 5.14
C ILE A 325 4.52 20.65 4.99
N ASP A 326 3.32 20.17 4.73
CA ASP A 326 2.10 20.96 4.56
C ASP A 326 1.01 20.42 5.50
N ILE A 327 0.52 21.26 6.42
CA ILE A 327 -0.46 20.84 7.42
C ILE A 327 -1.63 21.80 7.43
N THR A 328 -2.84 21.29 7.23
CA THR A 328 -4.08 22.01 7.49
C THR A 328 -4.72 21.47 8.76
N GLY A 329 -4.72 22.25 9.83
CA GLY A 329 -5.32 21.85 11.11
C GLY A 329 -4.78 22.61 12.31
N ASP A 330 -5.63 22.79 13.32
CA ASP A 330 -5.27 23.53 14.52
C ASP A 330 -4.31 22.73 15.41
N SER A 331 -3.46 23.44 16.16
CA SER A 331 -2.56 22.88 17.17
C SER A 331 -1.55 21.86 16.62
N ALA A 332 -1.23 21.94 15.33
CA ALA A 332 -0.18 21.14 14.72
C ALA A 332 1.19 21.43 15.37
N THR A 333 2.03 20.41 15.50
CA THR A 333 3.40 20.51 15.99
C THR A 333 4.37 19.96 14.96
N VAL A 334 5.38 20.74 14.57
CA VAL A 334 6.47 20.28 13.69
C VAL A 334 7.79 20.41 14.43
N ASP A 335 8.45 19.29 14.68
CA ASP A 335 9.78 19.19 15.27
C ASP A 335 10.82 18.91 14.18
N ASN A 336 11.43 19.96 13.65
CA ASN A 336 12.46 19.89 12.63
C ASN A 336 13.86 19.85 13.25
N LYS A 337 14.36 18.64 13.51
CA LYS A 337 15.71 18.38 14.03
C LYS A 337 16.73 18.14 12.92
N GLY A 338 16.28 17.65 11.77
CA GLY A 338 17.07 17.45 10.58
C GLY A 338 17.46 18.76 9.89
N GLY A 339 18.43 18.70 8.97
CA GLY A 339 18.78 19.86 8.16
C GLY A 339 17.71 20.14 7.11
N MET A 340 17.30 21.39 6.95
CA MET A 340 16.33 21.81 5.93
C MET A 340 16.98 22.71 4.89
N THR A 341 16.82 22.40 3.61
CA THR A 341 17.20 23.26 2.48
C THR A 341 15.94 23.62 1.71
N VAL A 342 15.75 24.91 1.44
CA VAL A 342 14.63 25.39 0.60
C VAL A 342 15.20 26.33 -0.46
N THR A 343 15.01 26.01 -1.73
CA THR A 343 15.46 26.83 -2.86
C THR A 343 14.32 27.10 -3.83
N ASP A 344 14.49 28.19 -4.58
CA ASP A 344 13.62 28.63 -5.68
C ASP A 344 12.32 29.29 -5.23
N PRO A 345 11.71 30.14 -6.09
CA PRO A 345 10.45 30.79 -5.77
C PRO A 345 9.33 29.79 -5.53
N ASP A 346 8.40 30.18 -4.66
CA ASP A 346 7.20 29.42 -4.29
C ASP A 346 7.47 28.09 -3.54
N SER A 347 8.73 27.68 -3.37
CA SER A 347 9.08 26.52 -2.53
C SER A 347 8.92 26.86 -1.06
N ILE A 348 8.28 25.97 -0.29
CA ILE A 348 8.07 26.13 1.15
C ILE A 348 8.56 24.89 1.89
N GLY A 349 9.43 25.08 2.89
CA GLY A 349 9.91 23.97 3.72
C GLY A 349 8.81 23.41 4.63
N ILE A 350 8.22 24.28 5.46
CA ILE A 350 7.14 23.97 6.38
C ILE A 350 6.01 24.98 6.18
N LEU A 351 4.82 24.52 5.82
CA LEU A 351 3.58 25.28 5.74
C LEU A 351 2.58 24.73 6.77
N ILE A 352 1.98 25.61 7.57
CA ILE A 352 0.88 25.24 8.46
C ILE A 352 -0.26 26.24 8.34
N ASP A 353 -1.44 25.77 7.95
CA ASP A 353 -2.70 26.48 7.95
C ASP A 353 -3.54 26.03 9.15
N GLY A 354 -3.40 26.74 10.28
CA GLY A 354 -4.10 26.39 11.52
C GLY A 354 -3.66 27.21 12.73
N ASP A 355 -4.59 27.42 13.66
CA ASP A 355 -4.34 28.19 14.89
C ASP A 355 -3.46 27.39 15.86
N LYS A 356 -2.67 28.07 16.70
CA LYS A 356 -1.84 27.50 17.77
C LYS A 356 -0.79 26.49 17.29
N ALA A 357 -0.39 26.59 16.03
CA ALA A 357 0.70 25.79 15.50
C ALA A 357 2.01 26.02 16.30
N ILE A 358 2.78 24.96 16.48
CA ILE A 358 4.10 25.00 17.12
C ILE A 358 5.13 24.46 16.12
N VAL A 359 6.13 25.26 15.76
CA VAL A 359 7.25 24.80 14.92
C VAL A 359 8.55 24.95 15.69
N ASN A 360 9.29 23.85 15.84
CA ASN A 360 10.60 23.81 16.47
C ASN A 360 11.67 23.50 15.41
N ASN A 361 12.39 24.54 14.99
CA ASN A 361 13.51 24.45 14.06
C ASN A 361 14.82 24.28 14.84
N ASP A 362 15.12 23.04 15.22
CA ASP A 362 16.36 22.67 15.91
C ASP A 362 17.53 22.41 14.96
N GLY A 363 17.24 21.94 13.74
CA GLY A 363 18.22 21.67 12.70
C GLY A 363 18.73 22.94 11.99
N ASP A 364 19.82 22.76 11.24
CA ASP A 364 20.38 23.83 10.41
C ASP A 364 19.53 24.02 9.14
N ASN A 365 19.09 25.25 8.91
CA ASN A 365 18.23 25.64 7.79
C ASN A 365 18.99 26.52 6.79
N ALA A 366 18.88 26.20 5.50
CA ALA A 366 19.43 26.99 4.39
C ALA A 366 18.33 27.35 3.39
N ILE A 367 17.98 28.63 3.33
CA ILE A 367 16.92 29.15 2.47
C ILE A 367 17.55 30.05 1.41
N SER A 368 17.26 29.77 0.13
CA SER A 368 17.87 30.51 -0.98
C SER A 368 16.94 30.73 -2.19
N ASN A 369 17.35 31.64 -3.08
CA ASN A 369 16.74 31.87 -4.40
C ASN A 369 15.22 32.11 -4.41
N GLY A 370 14.65 32.68 -3.35
CA GLY A 370 13.22 32.99 -3.30
C GLY A 370 12.36 32.00 -2.50
N GLY A 371 12.97 30.96 -1.91
CA GLY A 371 12.24 30.00 -1.09
C GLY A 371 11.82 30.54 0.28
N THR A 372 10.88 29.85 0.93
CA THR A 372 10.40 30.13 2.28
C THR A 372 10.68 28.96 3.22
N GLY A 373 11.40 29.19 4.33
CA GLY A 373 11.71 28.14 5.29
C GLY A 373 10.47 27.65 6.04
N THR A 374 9.86 28.51 6.84
CA THR A 374 8.65 28.21 7.61
C THR A 374 7.59 29.28 7.36
N GLN A 375 6.37 28.85 7.03
CA GLN A 375 5.19 29.68 6.91
C GLN A 375 4.07 29.14 7.81
N VAL A 376 3.45 30.01 8.59
CA VAL A 376 2.27 29.67 9.40
C VAL A 376 1.15 30.67 9.16
N ASN A 377 -0.02 30.20 8.77
CA ASN A 377 -1.23 30.99 8.62
C ASN A 377 -2.23 30.60 9.73
N GLY A 378 -2.18 31.31 10.86
CA GLY A 378 -3.01 31.01 12.03
C GLY A 378 -2.68 31.88 13.23
N ASP A 379 -3.68 32.09 14.10
CA ASP A 379 -3.54 32.85 15.34
C ASP A 379 -2.77 32.02 16.39
N GLU A 380 -2.10 32.69 17.34
CA GLU A 380 -1.41 32.07 18.48
C GLU A 380 -0.27 31.09 18.10
N ALA A 381 0.24 31.17 16.87
CA ALA A 381 1.37 30.36 16.41
C ALA A 381 2.65 30.63 17.21
N THR A 382 3.46 29.60 17.45
CA THR A 382 4.78 29.69 18.06
C THR A 382 5.83 29.07 17.15
N VAL A 383 6.84 29.84 16.72
CA VAL A 383 7.97 29.34 15.94
C VAL A 383 9.27 29.54 16.73
N ASN A 384 10.00 28.46 16.98
CA ASN A 384 11.25 28.43 17.72
C ASN A 384 12.40 28.10 16.77
N ASN A 385 13.23 29.10 16.45
CA ASN A 385 14.42 28.95 15.61
C ASN A 385 15.66 28.74 16.48
N ASN A 386 15.92 27.49 16.85
CA ASN A 386 17.00 27.08 17.75
C ASN A 386 18.27 26.72 16.98
N GLY A 387 18.14 26.14 15.80
CA GLY A 387 19.23 25.81 14.88
C GLY A 387 19.75 27.02 14.11
N LYS A 388 20.85 26.84 13.36
CA LYS A 388 21.37 27.91 12.51
C LYS A 388 20.46 28.08 11.30
N THR A 389 20.00 29.28 11.04
CA THR A 389 19.23 29.60 9.82
C THR A 389 20.06 30.52 8.93
N THR A 390 20.25 30.16 7.67
CA THR A 390 20.90 31.00 6.66
C THR A 390 19.87 31.37 5.62
N VAL A 391 19.65 32.67 5.40
CA VAL A 391 18.74 33.18 4.35
C VAL A 391 19.57 34.00 3.36
N ASP A 392 19.69 33.52 2.13
CA ASP A 392 20.44 34.17 1.05
C ASP A 392 19.57 34.33 -0.21
N GLY A 393 19.92 35.26 -1.10
CA GLY A 393 19.20 35.49 -2.34
C GLY A 393 17.98 36.42 -2.21
N GLN A 394 17.61 37.02 -3.33
CA GLN A 394 16.50 37.96 -3.39
C GLN A 394 15.16 37.22 -3.25
N GLY A 395 14.32 37.65 -2.31
CA GLY A 395 12.97 37.12 -2.12
C GLY A 395 12.87 35.94 -1.15
N SER A 396 14.00 35.44 -0.65
CA SER A 396 14.02 34.34 0.32
C SER A 396 13.50 34.78 1.69
N THR A 397 12.72 33.93 2.34
CA THR A 397 12.10 34.20 3.64
C THR A 397 12.44 33.08 4.63
N GLY A 398 12.99 33.42 5.81
CA GLY A 398 13.27 32.42 6.85
C GLY A 398 11.99 31.92 7.53
N THR A 399 11.26 32.85 8.15
CA THR A 399 10.00 32.59 8.84
C THR A 399 8.96 33.65 8.47
N GLU A 400 7.77 33.21 8.08
CA GLU A 400 6.59 34.05 7.82
C GLU A 400 5.43 33.58 8.70
N ILE A 401 4.73 34.51 9.34
CA ILE A 401 3.52 34.20 10.11
C ILE A 401 2.42 35.20 9.77
N ALA A 402 1.28 34.69 9.31
CA ALA A 402 0.06 35.45 9.05
C ALA A 402 -1.00 35.10 10.10
N GLY A 403 -0.97 35.82 11.23
CA GLY A 403 -1.94 35.64 12.31
C GLY A 403 -1.71 36.59 13.48
N ASN A 404 -2.63 36.59 14.44
CA ASN A 404 -2.58 37.41 15.65
C ASN A 404 -1.85 36.67 16.77
N ASN A 405 -1.24 37.42 17.69
CA ASN A 405 -0.61 36.87 18.91
C ASN A 405 0.50 35.82 18.66
N ALA A 406 1.13 35.83 17.49
CA ALA A 406 2.23 34.95 17.17
C ALA A 406 3.48 35.22 18.03
N VAL A 407 4.22 34.17 18.35
CA VAL A 407 5.49 34.21 19.06
C VAL A 407 6.58 33.64 18.17
N VAL A 408 7.67 34.39 18.00
CA VAL A 408 8.88 33.91 17.33
C VAL A 408 10.05 34.00 18.32
N ASN A 409 10.68 32.87 18.60
CA ASN A 409 11.87 32.78 19.42
C ASN A 409 13.09 32.50 18.53
N GLN A 410 14.16 33.26 18.72
CA GLN A 410 15.40 33.14 17.93
C GLN A 410 16.56 32.88 18.88
N ASP A 411 16.81 31.60 19.15
CA ASP A 411 17.89 31.14 20.04
C ASP A 411 19.14 30.71 19.25
N GLY A 412 18.96 30.33 17.98
CA GLY A 412 20.02 29.98 17.04
C GLY A 412 20.70 31.18 16.37
N THR A 413 21.65 30.89 15.49
CA THR A 413 22.33 31.92 14.68
C THR A 413 21.55 32.19 13.39
N LEU A 414 21.33 33.48 13.07
CA LEU A 414 20.71 33.95 11.83
C LEU A 414 21.71 34.75 11.01
#